data_AF-A0A7Z1TUS0-F1
#
_entry.id   AF-A0A7Z1TUS0-F1
#
_cell.length_a   1.000
_cell.length_b   1.000
_cell.length_c   1.000
_cell.angle_alpha   90.00
_cell.angle_beta   90.00
_cell.angle_gamma   90.00
#
_symmetry.space_group_name_H-M   'P 1'
#
loop_
_entity.id
_entity.type
_entity.pdbx_description
1 polymer ?
#
loop_
_entity_poly.entity_id
_entity_poly.type
_entity_poly.pdbx_seq_one_letter_code
_entity_poly.pdbx_strand_id
1 'polypeptide(L)' 'MQQQSSSRPRDPAGGGRRRPRVVILDAGDSASVAVLELPELLDIGGRFCHSGTWWRITGQRPGSRVFIAVPAPPPD' A
#
# COMPACT_ATOMS: atom_id res chain seq x y z
N MET A 1 44.61 -2.62 -7.57
CA MET A 1 43.24 -2.13 -7.85
C MET A 1 42.40 -3.29 -8.35
N GLN A 2 41.52 -3.86 -7.52
CA GLN A 2 40.57 -4.89 -7.94
C GLN A 2 39.15 -4.38 -7.67
N GLN A 3 38.39 -4.16 -8.74
CA GLN A 3 36.99 -3.74 -8.69
C GLN A 3 36.13 -4.96 -8.39
N GLN A 4 35.49 -4.99 -7.21
CA GLN A 4 34.50 -6.00 -6.89
C GLN A 4 33.16 -5.61 -7.53
N SER A 5 32.80 -6.32 -8.58
CA SER A 5 31.45 -6.31 -9.14
C SER A 5 30.48 -6.89 -8.12
N SER A 6 29.80 -6.02 -7.38
CA SER A 6 28.72 -6.43 -6.48
C SER A 6 27.44 -6.65 -7.28
N SER A 7 27.25 -7.88 -7.76
CA SER A 7 25.97 -8.36 -8.28
C SER A 7 24.96 -8.38 -7.13
N ARG A 8 24.15 -7.32 -7.05
CA ARG A 8 23.02 -7.24 -6.11
C ARG A 8 22.03 -8.38 -6.38
N PRO A 9 21.51 -9.06 -5.35
CA PRO A 9 20.47 -10.04 -5.54
C PRO A 9 19.25 -9.38 -6.18
N ARG A 10 18.68 -10.01 -7.21
CA ARG A 10 17.37 -9.62 -7.76
C ARG A 10 16.32 -9.92 -6.69
N ASP A 11 15.76 -8.87 -6.08
CA ASP A 11 14.55 -8.99 -5.27
C ASP A 11 13.42 -9.62 -6.11
N PRO A 12 12.84 -10.75 -5.70
CA PRO A 12 11.71 -11.34 -6.38
C PRO A 12 10.42 -10.64 -5.90
N ALA A 13 9.69 -10.06 -6.86
CA ALA A 13 8.34 -9.49 -6.77
C ALA A 13 8.17 -8.09 -6.13
N GLY A 14 7.82 -7.11 -6.96
CA GLY A 14 6.94 -5.99 -6.54
C GLY A 14 7.58 -4.62 -6.29
N GLY A 15 8.76 -4.32 -6.82
CA GLY A 15 9.45 -3.02 -6.67
C GLY A 15 8.82 -1.84 -7.45
N GLY A 16 7.50 -1.68 -7.43
CA GLY A 16 6.87 -0.44 -7.86
C GLY A 16 7.26 0.68 -6.91
N ARG A 17 7.53 1.90 -7.43
CA ARG A 17 7.80 3.07 -6.58
C ARG A 17 6.69 3.20 -5.54
N ARG A 18 7.03 3.19 -4.25
CA ARG A 18 6.08 3.50 -3.19
C ARG A 18 6.02 5.01 -3.05
N ARG A 19 4.86 5.52 -2.67
CA ARG A 19 4.67 6.94 -2.40
C ARG A 19 3.75 7.14 -1.20
N PRO A 20 3.94 8.22 -0.43
CA PRO A 20 3.04 8.53 0.67
C PRO A 20 1.64 8.84 0.12
N ARG A 21 0.64 8.19 0.71
CA ARG A 21 -0.79 8.38 0.40
C ARG A 21 -1.58 8.54 1.69
N VAL A 22 -2.60 9.38 1.65
CA VAL A 22 -3.55 9.51 2.75
C VAL A 22 -4.59 8.40 2.60
N VAL A 23 -4.86 7.67 3.67
CA VAL A 23 -5.84 6.59 3.68
C VAL A 23 -6.82 6.83 4.82
N ILE A 24 -8.09 6.88 4.46
CA ILE A 24 -9.21 6.81 5.40
C ILE A 24 -9.49 5.33 5.63
N LEU A 25 -9.21 4.85 6.83
CA LEU A 25 -9.41 3.49 7.28
C LEU A 25 -10.79 3.44 7.96
N ASP A 26 -11.78 2.95 7.23
CA ASP A 26 -13.18 2.89 7.63
C ASP A 26 -13.53 1.47 8.11
N ALA A 27 -13.67 1.29 9.42
CA ALA A 27 -14.05 0.03 10.07
C ALA A 27 -15.57 -0.07 10.34
N GLY A 28 -16.38 0.84 9.78
CA GLY A 28 -17.83 0.86 9.92
C GLY A 28 -18.30 1.65 11.15
N ASP A 29 -17.95 1.21 12.35
CA ASP A 29 -18.27 1.91 13.61
C ASP A 29 -17.28 3.02 13.96
N SER A 30 -16.11 2.99 13.32
CA SER A 30 -14.98 3.85 13.58
C SER A 30 -14.23 4.14 12.29
N ALA A 31 -13.65 5.35 12.22
CA ALA A 31 -12.80 5.76 11.11
C ALA A 31 -11.53 6.41 11.65
N SER A 32 -10.40 6.11 11.00
CA SER A 32 -9.12 6.76 11.28
C SER A 32 -8.43 7.18 9.98
N VAL A 33 -7.51 8.13 10.08
CA VAL A 33 -6.73 8.61 8.93
C VAL A 33 -5.27 8.31 9.16
N ALA A 34 -4.63 7.68 8.18
CA ALA A 34 -3.21 7.36 8.19
C ALA A 34 -2.52 7.83 6.91
N VAL A 35 -1.26 8.22 7.02
CA VAL A 35 -0.40 8.45 5.84
C VAL A 35 0.49 7.22 5.68
N LEU A 36 0.33 6.49 4.59
CA LEU A 36 0.98 5.21 4.34
C LEU A 36 1.81 5.24 3.05
N GLU A 37 2.99 4.64 3.09
CA GLU A 37 3.80 4.37 1.90
C GLU A 37 3.20 3.18 1.15
N LEU A 38 2.43 3.48 0.09
CA LEU A 38 1.71 2.48 -0.69
C LEU A 38 2.26 2.38 -2.11
N PRO A 39 2.18 1.20 -2.76
CA PRO A 39 2.60 1.04 -4.14
C PRO A 39 1.95 2.08 -5.07
N GLU A 40 2.70 2.59 -6.05
CA GLU A 40 2.19 3.54 -7.03
C GLU A 40 1.04 2.96 -7.87
N LEU A 41 1.08 1.65 -8.13
CA LEU A 41 0.04 0.93 -8.86
C LEU A 41 -1.10 0.42 -7.98
N LEU A 42 -1.11 0.74 -6.68
CA LEU A 42 -2.24 0.40 -5.83
C LEU A 42 -3.46 1.23 -6.27
N ASP A 43 -4.57 0.55 -6.49
CA ASP A 43 -5.84 1.09 -6.98
C ASP A 43 -7.02 0.45 -6.23
N ILE A 44 -8.25 0.84 -6.57
CA ILE A 44 -9.50 0.27 -6.06
C ILE A 44 -9.48 -1.26 -6.22
N GLY A 45 -9.90 -1.97 -5.17
CA GLY A 45 -9.82 -3.44 -5.07
C GLY A 45 -8.46 -3.95 -4.56
N GLY A 46 -7.41 -3.13 -4.65
CA GLY A 46 -6.10 -3.42 -4.09
C GLY A 46 -6.15 -3.61 -2.58
N ARG A 47 -5.28 -4.48 -2.07
CA ARG A 47 -5.18 -4.80 -0.65
C ARG A 47 -3.83 -4.39 -0.08
N PHE A 48 -3.80 -4.01 1.18
CA PHE A 48 -2.58 -3.72 1.93
C PHE A 48 -2.75 -4.09 3.41
N CYS A 49 -1.64 -4.39 4.09
CA CYS A 49 -1.63 -4.63 5.52
C CYS A 49 -1.19 -3.36 6.25
N HIS A 50 -1.94 -2.96 7.28
CA HIS A 50 -1.58 -1.87 8.17
C HIS A 50 -2.02 -2.20 9.60
N SER A 51 -1.10 -2.09 10.55
CA SER A 51 -1.36 -2.36 11.97
C SER A 51 -1.99 -3.74 12.22
N GLY A 52 -1.48 -4.77 11.53
CA GLY A 52 -1.95 -6.16 11.65
C GLY A 52 -3.30 -6.46 10.98
N THR A 53 -3.97 -5.45 10.41
CA THR A 53 -5.25 -5.59 9.72
C THR A 53 -5.04 -5.50 8.22
N TRP A 54 -5.70 -6.37 7.46
CA TRP A 54 -5.78 -6.26 6.02
C TRP A 54 -6.89 -5.31 5.62
N TRP A 55 -6.57 -4.41 4.69
CA TRP A 55 -7.45 -3.37 4.21
C TRP A 55 -7.60 -3.51 2.70
N ARG A 56 -8.81 -3.31 2.19
CA ARG A 56 -9.12 -3.24 0.76
C ARG A 56 -9.54 -1.82 0.41
N ILE A 57 -8.91 -1.25 -0.61
CA ILE A 57 -9.28 0.05 -1.16
C ILE A 57 -10.66 -0.08 -1.82
N THR A 58 -11.63 0.70 -1.36
CA THR A 58 -13.00 0.74 -1.91
C THR A 58 -13.28 2.04 -2.64
N GLY A 59 -12.49 3.08 -2.41
CA GLY A 59 -12.64 4.35 -3.09
C GLY A 59 -11.34 5.13 -3.19
N GLN A 60 -11.31 6.01 -4.18
CA GLN A 60 -10.26 7.01 -4.36
C GLN A 60 -10.93 8.35 -4.66
N ARG A 61 -10.44 9.43 -4.05
CA ARG A 61 -10.86 10.77 -4.46
C ARG A 61 -10.15 11.15 -5.77
N PRO A 62 -10.89 11.46 -6.87
CA PRO A 62 -10.30 11.82 -8.15
C PRO A 62 -9.31 12.97 -8.03
N GLY A 63 -8.21 12.90 -8.80
CA GLY A 63 -7.16 13.93 -8.80
C GLY A 63 -6.37 14.04 -7.48
N SER A 64 -6.55 13.11 -6.53
CA SER A 64 -5.89 13.16 -5.22
C SER A 64 -5.15 11.86 -4.89
N ARG A 65 -4.34 11.92 -3.83
CA ARG A 65 -3.66 10.76 -3.23
C ARG A 65 -4.44 10.18 -2.05
N VAL A 66 -5.73 10.49 -1.93
CA VAL A 66 -6.59 10.04 -0.84
C VAL A 66 -7.33 8.77 -1.25
N PHE A 67 -7.14 7.73 -0.45
CA PHE A 67 -7.87 6.48 -0.54
C PHE A 67 -8.85 6.30 0.62
N ILE A 68 -9.88 5.49 0.37
CA ILE A 68 -10.79 4.95 1.38
C ILE A 68 -10.62 3.45 1.36
N ALA A 69 -10.42 2.85 2.52
CA ALA A 69 -10.23 1.43 2.67
C ALA A 69 -11.09 0.87 3.79
N VAL A 70 -11.56 -0.37 3.61
CA VAL A 70 -12.33 -1.12 4.60
C VAL A 70 -11.58 -2.40 5.00
N PRO A 71 -11.83 -2.97 6.19
CA PRO A 71 -11.27 -4.25 6.57
C PRO A 71 -11.54 -5.33 5.53
N ALA A 72 -10.56 -6.21 5.33
CA ALA A 72 -10.61 -7.33 4.42
C ALA A 72 -9.98 -8.56 5.08
N PRO A 73 -10.38 -9.78 4.68
CA PRO A 73 -9.64 -10.98 5.08
C PRO A 73 -8.20 -10.93 4.51
N PRO A 74 -7.25 -11.63 5.17
CA PRO A 74 -5.94 -11.87 4.59
C PRO A 74 -6.02 -12.45 3.17
N PRO A 75 -5.03 -12.20 2.30
CA PRO A 75 -4.93 -12.95 1.05
C PRO A 75 -4.70 -14.44 1.36
N ASP A 76 -5.29 -15.31 0.53
CA ASP A 76 -5.08 -16.77 0.58
C ASP A 76 -3.64 -17.17 0.23
#